data_AF-A0A7R8VXG4-F1
#
_entry.id   AF-A0A7R8VXG4-F1
#
_cell.length_a   1.000
_cell.length_b   1.000
_cell.length_c   1.000
_cell.angle_alpha   90.00
_cell.angle_beta   90.00
_cell.angle_gamma   90.00
#
_symmetry.space_group_name_H-M   'P 1'
#
loop_
_entity.id
_entity.type
_entity.pdbx_description
1 polymer ?
#
loop_
_entity_poly.entity_id
_entity_poly.type
_entity_poly.pdbx_seq_one_letter_code
_entity_poly.pdbx_strand_id
1 'polypeptide(L)'
;MSRFFATGSDSESESSSEEEQLPRQPTAAFTFSDEEEDTKRIVRSAKEKRYEELMNLIRNIRNYKKIKDMSSMLTSFEDLMRAYTKALPVISKEENGQTPRFYVRCLVEMDDFITEVWEFREGR
;
A
#
# COMPACT_ATOMS: atom_id res chain seq x y z
N MET A 1 -14.30 10.84 21.90
CA MET A 1 -13.07 10.49 22.64
C MET A 1 -13.49 9.72 23.88
N SER A 2 -13.18 8.43 23.91
CA SER A 2 -13.62 7.50 24.95
C SER A 2 -12.79 7.68 26.23
N ARG A 3 -13.52 7.60 27.34
CA ARG A 3 -13.21 8.03 28.70
C ARG A 3 -12.54 6.90 29.51
N PHE A 4 -11.30 6.59 29.17
CA PHE A 4 -10.56 5.43 29.71
C PHE A 4 -9.91 5.62 31.09
N PHE A 5 -10.26 6.64 31.89
CA PHE A 5 -9.71 6.76 33.24
C PHE A 5 -10.76 7.30 34.21
N ALA A 6 -11.46 6.38 34.88
CA ALA A 6 -12.24 6.67 36.08
C ALA A 6 -12.53 5.37 36.85
N THR A 7 -11.55 4.85 37.60
CA THR A 7 -11.82 4.04 38.79
C THR A 7 -10.78 4.40 39.85
N GLY A 8 -11.18 5.21 40.83
CA GLY A 8 -10.47 5.39 42.09
C GLY A 8 -11.06 4.48 43.17
N SER A 9 -10.20 3.94 44.03
CA SER A 9 -10.42 3.55 45.45
C SER A 9 -9.14 2.83 45.88
N ASP A 10 -8.22 3.48 46.60
CA ASP A 10 -8.14 3.57 48.07
C ASP A 10 -7.56 2.29 48.71
N SER A 11 -6.29 2.36 49.15
CA SER A 11 -5.74 1.52 50.21
C SER A 11 -4.42 2.12 50.70
N GLU A 12 -4.51 2.90 51.77
CA GLU A 12 -3.40 3.34 52.61
C GLU A 12 -2.62 2.12 53.15
N SER A 13 -1.29 2.17 53.07
CA SER A 13 -0.41 1.31 53.87
C SER A 13 0.92 2.01 54.06
N GLU A 14 1.02 2.70 55.19
CA GLU A 14 2.28 3.07 55.83
C GLU A 14 3.20 1.85 56.00
N SER A 15 4.37 1.90 55.37
CA SER A 15 5.54 1.12 55.80
C SER A 15 6.77 2.01 55.74
N SER A 16 7.15 2.47 56.94
CA SER A 16 8.37 3.22 57.21
C SER A 16 9.59 2.31 57.05
N SER A 17 10.50 2.65 56.13
CA SER A 17 11.88 2.18 56.16
C SER A 17 12.79 3.25 55.58
N GLU A 18 13.56 3.82 56.50
CA GLU A 18 14.63 4.79 56.34
C GLU A 18 15.83 4.13 55.68
N GLU A 19 16.25 4.59 54.49
CA GLU A 19 17.57 4.26 53.93
C GLU A 19 18.07 5.38 53.00
N GLU A 20 19.38 5.59 53.06
CA GLU A 20 20.14 6.78 52.67
C GLU A 20 20.02 7.22 51.20
N GLN A 21 19.97 8.54 51.01
CA GLN A 21 19.99 9.18 49.70
C GLN A 21 21.43 9.29 49.17
N LEU A 22 21.88 8.27 48.43
CA LEU A 22 23.15 8.32 47.70
C LEU A 22 23.03 9.19 46.43
N PRO A 23 23.98 10.12 46.15
CA PRO A 23 23.92 11.00 44.99
C PRO A 23 24.17 10.23 43.68
N ARG A 24 23.17 10.20 42.79
CA ARG A 24 23.30 9.63 41.43
C ARG A 24 24.30 10.45 40.62
N GLN A 25 25.39 9.80 40.16
CA GLN A 25 26.32 10.39 39.22
C GLN A 25 25.63 10.64 37.85
N PRO A 26 25.97 11.73 37.14
CA PRO A 26 25.37 12.03 35.84
C PRO A 26 25.86 11.03 34.80
N THR A 27 24.92 10.36 34.14
CA THR A 27 25.17 9.46 33.01
C THR A 27 25.74 10.23 31.83
N ALA A 28 26.88 9.78 31.32
CA ALA A 28 27.54 10.35 30.14
C ALA A 28 26.57 10.42 28.95
N ALA A 29 26.47 11.60 28.33
CA ALA A 29 25.72 11.80 27.10
C ALA A 29 26.39 11.04 25.95
N PHE A 30 25.82 9.89 25.58
CA PHE A 30 26.11 9.25 24.30
C PHE A 30 25.57 10.15 23.19
N THR A 31 26.46 10.84 22.50
CA THR A 31 26.15 11.50 21.21
C THR A 31 25.99 10.40 20.17
N PHE A 32 24.75 9.96 19.94
CA PHE A 32 24.45 9.08 18.81
C PHE A 32 24.57 9.93 17.54
N SER A 33 25.58 9.62 16.73
CA SER A 33 25.78 10.18 15.40
C SER A 33 24.68 9.64 14.49
N ASP A 34 23.55 10.35 14.42
CA ASP A 34 22.42 10.02 13.55
C ASP A 34 22.65 10.64 12.16
N GLU A 35 23.52 9.99 11.39
CA GLU A 35 23.80 10.31 9.98
C GLU A 35 23.07 9.31 9.06
N GLU A 36 21.84 8.91 9.42
CA GLU A 36 20.96 8.19 8.50
C GLU A 36 20.17 9.20 7.67
N GLU A 37 20.44 9.19 6.38
CA GLU A 37 19.78 9.95 5.32
C GLU A 37 18.26 9.73 5.38
N ASP A 38 17.59 10.64 6.10
CA ASP A 38 16.15 10.67 6.32
C ASP A 38 15.46 10.99 4.99
N THR A 39 15.35 9.96 4.13
CA THR A 39 14.60 10.01 2.88
C THR A 39 13.13 10.23 3.24
N LYS A 40 12.74 11.51 3.30
CA LYS A 40 11.39 11.97 3.61
C LYS A 40 10.37 11.13 2.85
N ARG A 41 9.63 10.29 3.57
CA ARG A 41 8.57 9.46 3.00
C ARG A 41 7.52 10.38 2.37
N ILE A 42 7.43 10.36 1.04
CA ILE A 42 6.43 11.16 0.33
C ILE A 42 5.06 10.53 0.58
N VAL A 43 4.19 11.25 1.29
CA VAL A 43 2.83 10.79 1.58
C VAL A 43 1.94 11.08 0.36
N ARG A 44 1.75 10.07 -0.49
CA ARG A 44 0.74 10.11 -1.56
C ARG A 44 -0.67 9.84 -1.04
N SER A 45 -1.67 10.41 -1.71
CA SER A 45 -3.08 10.16 -1.38
C SER A 45 -3.47 8.70 -1.66
N ALA A 46 -4.55 8.21 -1.03
CA ALA A 46 -5.05 6.87 -1.29
C ALA A 46 -5.46 6.68 -2.77
N LYS A 47 -6.03 7.72 -3.39
CA LYS A 47 -6.37 7.74 -4.81
C LYS A 47 -5.14 7.55 -5.68
N GLU A 48 -4.15 8.40 -5.48
CA GLU A 48 -2.91 8.39 -6.24
C GLU A 48 -2.19 7.04 -6.13
N LYS A 49 -2.05 6.50 -4.90
CA LYS A 49 -1.41 5.19 -4.68
C LYS A 49 -2.12 4.06 -5.44
N ARG A 50 -3.45 4.01 -5.39
CA ARG A 50 -4.24 2.99 -6.11
C ARG A 50 -4.11 3.14 -7.62
N TYR A 51 -4.17 4.36 -8.12
CA TYR A 51 -4.18 4.61 -9.56
C TYR A 51 -2.79 4.36 -10.15
N GLU A 52 -1.73 4.71 -9.42
CA GLU A 52 -0.36 4.39 -9.80
C GLU A 52 -0.11 2.89 -9.85
N GLU A 53 -0.58 2.13 -8.86
CA GLU A 53 -0.54 0.65 -8.85
C GLU A 53 -1.20 0.08 -10.11
N LEU A 54 -2.42 0.53 -10.44
CA LEU A 54 -3.13 0.11 -11.66
C LEU A 54 -2.36 0.47 -12.93
N MET A 55 -1.84 1.69 -13.03
CA MET A 55 -1.09 2.16 -14.21
C MET A 55 0.21 1.39 -14.42
N ASN A 56 0.88 1.01 -13.34
CA ASN A 56 2.11 0.21 -13.40
C ASN A 56 1.82 -1.20 -13.92
N LEU A 57 0.76 -1.84 -13.45
CA LEU A 57 0.32 -3.15 -13.96
C LEU A 57 -0.08 -3.09 -15.43
N ILE A 58 -0.82 -2.05 -15.85
CA ILE A 58 -1.18 -1.83 -17.26
C ILE A 58 0.06 -1.65 -18.13
N ARG A 59 1.09 -0.94 -17.64
CA ARG A 59 2.37 -0.81 -18.36
C ARG A 59 3.04 -2.16 -18.56
N ASN A 60 3.05 -3.00 -17.53
CA ASN A 60 3.60 -4.35 -17.60
C ASN A 60 2.83 -5.21 -18.62
N ILE A 61 1.50 -5.21 -18.57
CA ILE A 61 0.63 -5.92 -19.54
C ILE A 61 0.97 -5.50 -20.98
N ARG A 62 1.12 -4.20 -21.24
CA ARG A 62 1.50 -3.70 -22.57
C ARG A 62 2.90 -4.15 -23.01
N ASN A 63 3.85 -4.27 -22.09
CA ASN A 63 5.18 -4.80 -22.40
C ASN A 63 5.12 -6.28 -22.74
N TYR A 64 4.41 -7.09 -21.95
CA TYR A 64 4.22 -8.52 -22.22
C TYR A 64 3.45 -8.76 -23.53
N LYS A 65 2.47 -7.91 -23.86
CA LYS A 65 1.77 -7.91 -25.15
C LYS A 65 2.73 -7.72 -26.33
N LYS A 66 3.66 -6.76 -26.25
CA LYS A 66 4.63 -6.50 -27.34
C LYS A 66 5.48 -7.72 -27.67
N ILE A 67 5.90 -8.47 -26.64
CA ILE A 67 6.74 -9.67 -26.82
C ILE A 67 5.94 -10.98 -26.91
N LYS A 68 4.61 -10.89 -26.87
CA LYS A 68 3.68 -12.03 -26.87
C LYS A 68 3.92 -13.05 -25.74
N ASP A 69 4.35 -12.57 -24.58
CA ASP A 69 4.48 -13.40 -23.37
C ASP A 69 3.12 -13.56 -22.68
N MET A 70 2.38 -14.59 -23.07
CA MET A 70 1.02 -14.84 -22.59
C MET A 70 0.98 -15.23 -21.10
N SER A 71 2.01 -15.90 -20.58
CA SER A 71 2.06 -16.33 -19.19
C SER A 71 2.22 -15.15 -18.23
N SER A 72 3.18 -14.26 -18.53
CA SER A 72 3.39 -13.04 -17.75
C SER A 72 2.24 -12.05 -17.90
N MET A 73 1.61 -11.98 -19.08
CA MET A 73 0.40 -11.19 -19.30
C MET A 73 -0.75 -11.66 -18.43
N LEU A 74 -1.03 -12.97 -18.39
CA LEU A 74 -2.08 -13.56 -17.56
C LEU A 74 -1.86 -13.25 -16.08
N THR A 75 -0.64 -13.47 -15.59
CA THR A 75 -0.27 -13.19 -14.19
C THR A 75 -0.51 -11.70 -13.86
N SER A 76 -0.06 -10.80 -14.73
CA SER A 76 -0.25 -9.35 -14.55
C SER A 76 -1.71 -8.93 -14.62
N PHE A 77 -2.54 -9.61 -15.42
CA PHE A 77 -3.97 -9.38 -15.50
C PHE A 77 -4.67 -9.76 -14.19
N GLU A 78 -4.33 -10.91 -13.59
CA GLU A 78 -4.87 -11.28 -12.29
C GLU A 78 -4.48 -10.27 -11.19
N ASP A 79 -3.23 -9.80 -11.22
CA ASP A 79 -2.77 -8.76 -10.31
C ASP A 79 -3.50 -7.43 -10.53
N LEU A 80 -3.76 -7.07 -11.80
CA LEU A 80 -4.59 -5.91 -12.14
C LEU A 80 -6.00 -6.04 -11.58
N MET A 81 -6.63 -7.22 -11.69
CA MET A 81 -7.96 -7.50 -11.10
C MET A 81 -7.93 -7.37 -9.57
N ARG A 82 -6.91 -7.94 -8.91
CA ARG A 82 -6.70 -7.82 -7.47
C ARG A 82 -6.45 -6.38 -7.03
N ALA A 83 -5.70 -5.60 -7.79
CA ALA A 83 -5.49 -4.17 -7.52
C ALA A 83 -6.78 -3.35 -7.72
N TYR A 84 -7.56 -3.66 -8.76
CA TYR A 84 -8.82 -2.97 -9.04
C TYR A 84 -9.87 -3.19 -7.96
N THR A 85 -10.02 -4.42 -7.46
CA THR A 85 -10.94 -4.71 -6.32
C THR A 85 -10.57 -3.90 -5.08
N LYS A 86 -9.28 -3.73 -4.79
CA LYS A 86 -8.80 -2.87 -3.70
C LYS A 86 -8.98 -1.37 -3.97
N ALA A 87 -9.09 -0.96 -5.24
CA ALA A 87 -9.34 0.41 -5.66
C ALA A 87 -10.84 0.77 -5.67
N LEU A 88 -11.76 -0.20 -5.67
CA LEU A 88 -13.22 0.04 -5.66
C LEU A 88 -13.67 1.05 -4.60
N PRO A 89 -13.22 0.99 -3.31
CA PRO A 89 -13.66 1.96 -2.31
C PRO A 89 -13.21 3.40 -2.61
N VAL A 90 -12.09 3.57 -3.32
CA VAL A 90 -11.60 4.88 -3.76
C VAL A 90 -12.42 5.35 -4.97
N ILE A 91 -12.65 4.47 -5.95
CA ILE A 91 -13.43 4.80 -7.15
C ILE A 91 -14.87 5.19 -6.80
N SER A 92 -15.51 4.46 -5.88
CA SER A 92 -16.86 4.79 -5.40
C SER A 92 -16.95 6.17 -4.75
N LYS A 93 -15.89 6.62 -4.07
CA LYS A 93 -15.86 7.92 -3.38
C LYS A 93 -15.47 9.08 -4.30
N GLU A 94 -14.48 8.87 -5.15
CA GLU A 94 -13.81 9.93 -5.92
C GLU A 94 -14.37 10.11 -7.33
N GLU A 95 -14.92 9.05 -7.92
CA GLU A 95 -15.41 9.02 -9.32
C GLU A 95 -16.89 8.65 -9.38
N ASN A 96 -17.63 8.78 -8.27
CA ASN A 96 -19.04 8.41 -8.15
C ASN A 96 -19.33 6.95 -8.57
N GLY A 97 -18.36 6.06 -8.40
CA GLY A 97 -18.45 4.66 -8.81
C GLY A 97 -18.20 4.41 -10.29
N GLN A 98 -17.82 5.43 -11.07
CA GLN A 98 -17.49 5.27 -12.48
C GLN A 98 -16.12 4.61 -12.65
N THR A 99 -16.09 3.49 -13.37
CA THR A 99 -14.84 2.79 -13.69
C THR A 99 -13.91 3.69 -14.53
N PRO A 100 -12.63 3.84 -14.13
CA PRO A 100 -11.69 4.68 -14.88
C PRO A 100 -11.49 4.21 -16.32
N ARG A 101 -11.49 5.15 -17.28
CA ARG A 101 -11.41 4.83 -18.73
C ARG A 101 -10.13 4.08 -19.12
N PHE A 102 -9.03 4.34 -18.42
CA PHE A 102 -7.75 3.67 -18.69
C PHE A 102 -7.81 2.17 -18.39
N TYR A 103 -8.59 1.78 -17.38
CA TYR A 103 -8.77 0.38 -16.99
C TYR A 103 -9.57 -0.35 -18.08
N VAL A 104 -10.73 0.22 -18.46
CA VAL A 104 -11.57 -0.31 -19.55
C VAL A 104 -10.77 -0.43 -20.85
N ARG A 105 -10.00 0.61 -21.20
CA ARG A 105 -9.16 0.59 -22.40
C ARG A 105 -8.14 -0.56 -22.37
N CYS A 106 -7.48 -0.80 -21.25
CA CYS A 106 -6.52 -1.90 -21.14
C CYS A 106 -7.19 -3.26 -21.35
N LEU A 107 -8.41 -3.45 -20.83
CA LEU A 107 -9.16 -4.70 -21.01
C LEU A 107 -9.50 -4.94 -22.49
N VAL A 108 -10.04 -3.92 -23.16
CA VAL A 108 -10.37 -4.01 -24.60
C VAL A 108 -9.11 -4.25 -25.44
N GLU A 109 -8.04 -3.49 -25.21
CA GLU A 109 -6.77 -3.67 -25.93
C GLU A 109 -6.17 -5.08 -25.76
N MET A 110 -6.43 -5.74 -24.63
CA MET A 110 -5.97 -7.09 -24.35
C MET A 110 -6.86 -8.14 -25.00
N ASP A 111 -8.19 -7.95 -24.94
CA ASP A 111 -9.19 -8.82 -25.57
C ASP A 111 -9.02 -8.87 -27.09
N ASP A 112 -8.87 -7.71 -27.73
CA ASP A 112 -8.60 -7.60 -29.17
C ASP A 112 -7.34 -8.39 -29.55
N PHE A 113 -6.27 -8.25 -28.76
CA PHE A 113 -5.01 -8.94 -29.01
C PHE A 113 -5.12 -10.45 -28.84
N ILE A 114 -5.87 -10.93 -27.85
CA ILE A 114 -6.06 -12.37 -27.63
C ILE A 114 -6.86 -12.96 -28.80
N THR A 115 -7.91 -12.26 -29.24
CA THR A 115 -8.70 -12.63 -30.42
C THR A 115 -7.83 -12.72 -31.67
N GLU A 116 -7.04 -11.68 -31.97
CA GLU A 116 -6.10 -11.66 -33.11
C GLU A 116 -5.10 -12.84 -33.06
N VAL A 117 -4.54 -13.13 -31.89
CA VAL A 117 -3.58 -14.25 -31.73
C VAL A 117 -4.26 -15.60 -31.92
N TRP A 118 -5.52 -15.75 -31.49
CA TRP A 118 -6.27 -16.99 -31.64
C TRP A 118 -6.67 -17.25 -33.10
N GLU A 119 -7.22 -16.24 -33.78
CA GLU A 119 -7.57 -16.32 -35.20
C GLU A 119 -6.35 -16.68 -36.07
N PHE A 120 -5.20 -16.08 -35.77
CA PHE A 120 -3.94 -16.41 -36.46
C PHE A 120 -3.49 -17.86 -36.25
N ARG A 121 -3.79 -18.46 -35.08
CA ARG A 121 -3.46 -19.86 -34.81
C ARG A 121 -4.38 -20.81 -35.57
N GLU A 122 -5.65 -20.46 -35.73
CA GLU A 122 -6.67 -21.29 -36.38
C GLU A 122 -6.55 -21.27 -37.91
N GLY A 123 -5.98 -20.19 -38.48
CA GLY A 123 -5.69 -20.06 -39.91
C GLY A 123 -4.38 -20.71 -40.39
N ARG A 124 -3.62 -21.38 -39.52
CA ARG A 124 -2.32 -21.99 -39.83
C ARG A 124 -2.35 -23.50 -39.61
#